data_AF-A0AAE3ZFZ3-F1
#
_entry.id   AF-A0AAE3ZFZ3-F1
#
_cell.length_a   1.000
_cell.length_b   1.000
_cell.length_c   1.000
_cell.angle_alpha   90.00
_cell.angle_beta   90.00
_cell.angle_gamma   90.00
#
_symmetry.space_group_name_H-M   'P 1'
#
loop_
_entity.id
_entity.type
_entity.pdbx_description
1 polymer ?
#
loop_
_entity_poly.entity_id
_entity_poly.type
_entity_poly.pdbx_seq_one_letter_code
_entity_poly.pdbx_strand_id
1 'polypeptide(L)'
;MRPRASARNLAQAYTLGGRLAQLREEAGLTQSEIAARMHISQPRVSKLEQGDLAQAEVGTIQRYVAALGGRLKLVADFDDHDVTVSTSQVDRTEACF
;
A
#
# COMPACT_ATOMS: atom_id res chain seq x y z
N MET A 1 22.38 25.35 7.83
CA MET A 1 21.12 24.60 7.69
C MET A 1 21.46 23.19 7.21
N ARG A 2 21.08 22.12 7.92
CA ARG A 2 21.51 20.73 7.60
C ARG A 2 20.57 20.10 6.55
N PRO A 3 21.06 19.55 5.43
CA PRO A 3 20.22 18.82 4.49
C PRO A 3 20.01 17.40 5.03
N ARG A 4 18.88 17.16 5.71
CA ARG A 4 18.44 15.83 6.16
C ARG A 4 17.30 15.24 5.32
N ALA A 5 16.72 16.04 4.43
CA ALA A 5 15.54 15.66 3.65
C ALA A 5 15.88 14.64 2.54
N SER A 6 17.04 14.77 1.88
CA SER A 6 17.31 14.01 0.65
C SER A 6 17.50 12.50 0.88
N ALA A 7 18.26 12.11 1.90
CA ALA A 7 18.47 10.70 2.22
C ALA A 7 17.20 10.02 2.76
N ARG A 8 16.40 10.75 3.54
CA ARG A 8 15.16 10.24 4.13
C ARG A 8 14.07 10.04 3.07
N ASN A 9 13.95 10.97 2.12
CA ASN A 9 13.00 10.88 1.01
C ASN A 9 13.37 9.75 0.04
N LEU A 10 14.67 9.59 -0.28
CA LEU A 10 15.14 8.47 -1.10
C LEU A 10 14.87 7.12 -0.41
N ALA A 11 15.21 6.99 0.87
CA ALA A 11 14.93 5.78 1.64
C ALA A 11 13.43 5.47 1.71
N GLN A 12 12.58 6.48 1.92
CA GLN A 12 11.13 6.31 1.90
C GLN A 12 10.63 5.83 0.54
N ALA A 13 11.15 6.35 -0.57
CA ALA A 13 10.79 5.91 -1.92
C ALA A 13 11.13 4.44 -2.22
N TYR A 14 12.11 3.85 -1.51
CA TYR A 14 12.41 2.42 -1.60
C TYR A 14 11.50 1.54 -0.74
N THR A 15 10.70 2.12 0.15
CA THR A 15 9.69 1.37 0.91
C THR A 15 8.36 1.34 0.16
N LEU A 16 7.59 0.25 0.33
CA LEU A 16 6.22 0.18 -0.19
C LEU A 16 5.35 1.33 0.34
N GLY A 17 5.55 1.76 1.59
CA GLY A 17 4.80 2.87 2.19
C GLY A 17 5.06 4.19 1.50
N GLY A 18 6.34 4.52 1.26
CA GLY A 18 6.68 5.73 0.52
C GLY A 18 6.27 5.68 -0.95
N ARG A 19 6.25 4.49 -1.58
CA ARG A 19 5.66 4.32 -2.93
C ARG A 19 4.16 4.65 -2.93
N LEU A 20 3.40 4.19 -1.94
CA LEU A 20 1.98 4.55 -1.79
C LEU A 20 1.78 6.05 -1.59
N ALA A 21 2.62 6.68 -0.77
CA ALA A 21 2.60 8.13 -0.55
C ALA A 21 2.84 8.91 -1.86
N GLN A 22 3.82 8.48 -2.66
CA GLN A 22 4.12 9.08 -3.96
C GLN A 22 2.92 8.97 -4.92
N LEU A 23 2.32 7.79 -5.04
CA LEU A 23 1.14 7.59 -5.91
C LEU A 23 -0.05 8.46 -5.48
N ARG A 24 -0.25 8.64 -4.17
CA ARG A 24 -1.26 9.56 -3.63
C ARG A 24 -0.99 11.01 -4.04
N GLU A 25 0.26 11.44 -3.95
CA GLU A 25 0.67 12.80 -4.33
C GLU A 25 0.50 13.04 -5.84
N GLU A 26 0.85 12.06 -6.67
CA GLU A 26 0.62 12.08 -8.12
C GLU A 26 -0.88 12.16 -8.47
N ALA A 27 -1.74 11.55 -7.64
CA ALA A 27 -3.19 11.67 -7.75
C ALA A 27 -3.74 13.00 -7.20
N GLY A 28 -2.89 13.89 -6.66
CA GLY A 28 -3.28 15.20 -6.13
C GLY A 28 -4.03 15.14 -4.80
N LEU A 29 -3.89 14.05 -4.03
CA LEU A 29 -4.65 13.83 -2.81
C LEU A 29 -3.80 14.07 -1.56
N THR A 30 -4.42 14.60 -0.52
CA THR A 30 -3.88 14.63 0.84
C THR A 30 -4.09 13.29 1.55
N GLN A 31 -3.35 13.08 2.64
CA GLN A 31 -3.54 11.89 3.49
C GLN A 31 -4.97 11.82 4.08
N SER A 32 -5.60 12.96 4.37
CA SER A 32 -6.97 13.01 4.89
C SER A 32 -8.00 12.64 3.83
N GLU A 33 -7.80 13.05 2.58
CA GLU A 33 -8.73 12.74 1.48
C GLU A 33 -8.71 11.25 1.13
N ILE A 34 -7.53 10.64 1.06
CA ILE A 34 -7.46 9.19 0.84
C ILE A 34 -7.95 8.40 2.05
N ALA A 35 -7.71 8.89 3.27
CA ALA A 35 -8.25 8.28 4.49
C ALA A 35 -9.79 8.26 4.47
N ALA A 36 -10.41 9.35 4.02
CA ALA A 36 -11.86 9.44 3.84
C ALA A 36 -12.37 8.43 2.80
N ARG A 37 -11.71 8.31 1.64
CA ARG A 37 -12.06 7.31 0.61
C ARG A 37 -11.90 5.87 1.08
N MET A 38 -10.94 5.61 1.96
CA MET A 38 -10.68 4.30 2.54
C MET A 38 -11.52 4.01 3.81
N HIS A 39 -12.29 4.98 4.31
CA HIS A 39 -13.01 4.91 5.58
C HIS A 39 -12.13 4.55 6.78
N ILE A 40 -10.93 5.15 6.85
CA ILE A 40 -10.00 5.00 7.98
C ILE A 40 -9.53 6.37 8.48
N SER A 41 -8.82 6.39 9.60
CA SER A 41 -8.26 7.63 10.13
C SER A 41 -7.00 8.07 9.37
N GLN A 42 -6.80 9.38 9.23
CA GLN A 42 -5.56 9.94 8.65
C GLN A 42 -4.29 9.45 9.36
N PRO A 43 -4.24 9.33 10.70
CA PRO A 43 -3.08 8.73 11.37
C PRO A 43 -2.79 7.29 10.93
N ARG A 44 -3.83 6.51 10.59
CA ARG A 44 -3.66 5.16 10.04
C ARG A 44 -3.02 5.22 8.65
N VAL A 45 -3.43 6.15 7.79
CA VAL A 45 -2.78 6.41 6.49
C VAL A 45 -1.31 6.83 6.67
N SER A 46 -1.03 7.76 7.59
CA SER A 46 0.34 8.20 7.86
C SER A 46 1.25 7.05 8.31
N LYS A 47 0.76 6.11 9.13
CA LYS A 47 1.53 4.93 9.54
C LYS A 47 1.80 3.98 8.37
N LEU A 48 0.81 3.76 7.51
CA LEU A 48 0.97 2.95 6.29
C LEU A 48 2.04 3.55 5.37
N GLU A 49 2.03 4.87 5.17
CA GLU A 49 2.98 5.56 4.29
C GLU A 49 4.40 5.63 4.87
N GLN A 50 4.56 5.60 6.20
CA GLN A 50 5.87 5.64 6.85
C GLN A 50 6.59 4.28 6.88
N GLY A 51 5.98 3.22 6.33
CA GLY A 51 6.64 1.92 6.19
C GLY A 51 6.49 0.99 7.40
N ASP A 52 5.59 1.29 8.35
CA ASP A 52 5.15 0.32 9.37
C ASP A 52 4.15 -0.68 8.74
N LEU A 53 4.62 -1.36 7.69
CA LEU A 53 3.86 -2.28 6.85
C LEU A 53 4.07 -3.74 7.24
N ALA A 54 4.91 -4.02 8.24
CA ALA A 54 5.09 -5.36 8.79
C ALA A 54 3.77 -5.99 9.29
N GLN A 55 2.73 -5.16 9.48
CA GLN A 55 1.37 -5.56 9.87
C GLN A 55 0.30 -5.14 8.85
N ALA A 56 0.69 -4.59 7.69
CA ALA A 56 -0.27 -4.15 6.68
C ALA A 56 -0.69 -5.35 5.84
N GLU A 57 -1.88 -5.87 6.13
CA GLU A 57 -2.53 -6.89 5.32
C GLU A 57 -2.58 -6.46 3.84
N VAL A 58 -2.37 -7.40 2.92
CA VAL A 58 -2.50 -7.19 1.46
C VAL A 58 -3.83 -6.49 1.12
N GLY A 59 -4.91 -6.83 1.83
CA GLY A 59 -6.22 -6.18 1.67
C GLY A 59 -6.22 -4.69 1.97
N THR A 60 -5.35 -4.20 2.86
CA THR A 60 -5.20 -2.77 3.14
C THR A 60 -4.52 -2.05 1.99
N ILE A 61 -3.48 -2.64 1.40
CA ILE A 61 -2.81 -2.09 0.21
C ILE A 61 -3.77 -2.11 -0.97
N GLN A 62 -4.54 -3.19 -1.13
CA GLN A 62 -5.57 -3.30 -2.17
C GLN A 62 -6.62 -2.20 -2.05
N ARG A 63 -7.14 -1.94 -0.84
CA ARG A 63 -8.09 -0.83 -0.58
C ARG A 63 -7.47 0.53 -0.87
N TYR A 64 -6.19 0.72 -0.54
CA TYR A 64 -5.48 1.96 -0.80
C TYR A 64 -5.38 2.23 -2.31
N VAL A 65 -4.91 1.23 -3.07
CA VAL A 65 -4.81 1.31 -4.53
C VAL A 65 -6.19 1.49 -5.17
N ALA A 66 -7.24 0.83 -4.64
CA ALA A 66 -8.61 1.02 -5.11
C ALA A 66 -9.14 2.44 -4.83
N ALA A 67 -8.79 3.06 -3.70
CA ALA A 67 -9.15 4.45 -3.39
C ALA A 67 -8.49 5.49 -4.31
N LEU A 68 -7.36 5.11 -4.94
CA LEU A 68 -6.72 5.85 -6.02
C LEU A 68 -7.35 5.57 -7.40
N GLY A 69 -8.29 4.63 -7.51
CA GLY A 69 -8.89 4.20 -8.77
C GLY A 69 -8.11 3.10 -9.50
N GLY A 70 -7.08 2.52 -8.86
CA GLY A 70 -6.27 1.46 -9.43
C GLY A 70 -6.75 0.05 -9.06
N ARG A 71 -6.02 -0.96 -9.55
CA ARG A 71 -6.15 -2.36 -9.13
C ARG A 71 -4.79 -2.89 -8.73
N LEU A 72 -4.68 -3.44 -7.52
CA LEU A 72 -3.47 -4.10 -7.05
C LEU A 72 -3.28 -5.42 -7.81
N LYS A 73 -2.09 -5.62 -8.39
CA LYS A 73 -1.61 -6.92 -8.85
C LYS A 73 -0.42 -7.30 -7.97
N LEU A 74 -0.44 -8.50 -7.41
CA LEU A 74 0.73 -9.08 -6.78
C LEU A 74 1.42 -9.97 -7.80
N VAL A 75 2.73 -9.83 -7.92
CA VAL A 75 3.56 -10.67 -8.79
C VAL A 75 4.57 -11.37 -7.88
N ALA A 76 4.57 -12.69 -7.91
CA ALA A 76 5.65 -13.50 -7.39
C ALA A 76 6.67 -13.66 -8.52
N ASP A 77 7.86 -13.10 -8.30
CA ASP A 77 9.00 -13.13 -9.21
C ASP A 77 9.84 -14.37 -8.87
N PHE A 78 9.95 -15.29 -9.81
CA PHE A 78 10.82 -16.47 -9.74
C PHE A 78 11.91 -16.35 -10.81
N ASP A 79 13.06 -17.01 -10.59
CA ASP A 79 14.24 -16.89 -11.46
C ASP A 79 13.96 -17.16 -12.95
N ASP A 80 12.93 -17.97 -13.26
CA ASP A 80 12.56 -18.40 -14.60
C ASP A 80 11.19 -17.89 -15.08
N HIS A 81 10.32 -17.39 -14.19
CA HIS A 81 8.99 -16.91 -14.57
C HIS A 81 8.31 -16.02 -13.50
N ASP A 82 7.36 -15.21 -13.95
CA ASP A 82 6.49 -14.42 -13.06
C ASP A 82 5.12 -15.08 -12.89
N VAL A 83 4.60 -15.12 -11.66
CA VAL A 83 3.23 -15.55 -11.36
C VAL A 83 2.44 -14.39 -10.78
N THR A 84 1.36 -13.99 -11.46
CA THR A 84 0.42 -13.03 -10.88
C THR A 84 -0.47 -13.72 -9.84
N VAL A 85 -0.38 -13.29 -8.59
CA VAL A 85 -1.20 -13.79 -7.47
C VAL A 85 -2.44 -12.91 -7.36
N SER A 86 -3.61 -13.52 -7.53
CA SER A 86 -4.90 -12.87 -7.27
C SER A 86 -5.40 -13.26 -5.88
N THR A 87 -5.73 -12.28 -5.05
CA THR A 87 -6.31 -12.50 -3.70
C THR A 87 -7.83 -12.71 -3.73
N SER A 88 -8.42 -13.00 -4.90
CA SER A 88 -9.83 -13.32 -5.01
C SER A 88 -10.11 -14.63 -4.26
N GLN A 89 -10.68 -14.49 -3.06
CA GLN A 89 -11.25 -15.53 -2.19
C GLN A 89 -10.36 -16.75 -1.93
N VAL A 90 -9.74 -16.76 -0.74
CA VAL A 90 -9.76 -18.01 0.03
C VAL A 90 -11.21 -18.17 0.47
N ASP A 91 -11.99 -18.96 -0.26
CA ASP A 91 -13.27 -19.46 0.22
C ASP A 91 -13.00 -20.19 1.55
N ARG A 92 -13.23 -19.50 2.67
CA ARG A 92 -13.52 -20.16 3.95
C ARG A 92 -14.92 -20.74 3.82
N THR A 93 -15.04 -21.83 3.09
CA THR A 93 -16.25 -22.64 3.09
C THR A 93 -15.90 -24.13 3.09
N GLU A 94 -14.93 -24.54 3.91
CA GLU A 94 -14.89 -25.89 4.45
C GLU A 94 -14.38 -25.84 5.90
N ALA A 95 -15.31 -25.74 6.84
CA ALA A 95 -15.16 -26.24 8.20
C ALA A 95 -16.56 -26.36 8.81
N CYS A 96 -17.35 -27.30 8.28
CA CYS A 96 -18.43 -27.93 9.03
C CYS A 96 -18.09 -29.42 9.08
N PHE A 97 -17.54 -29.86 10.21
CA PHE A 97 -17.55 -31.24 10.68
C PHE A 97 -18.02 -31.22 12.13
#